data_AF-A0A1S3QFD7-F1
#
_entry.id   AF-A0A1S3QFD7-F1
#
_cell.length_a   1.000
_cell.length_b   1.000
_cell.length_c   1.000
_cell.angle_alpha   90.00
_cell.angle_beta   90.00
_cell.angle_gamma   90.00
#
_symmetry.space_group_name_H-M   'P 1'
#
loop_
_entity.id
_entity.type
_entity.pdbx_description
1 polymer ?
#
loop_
_entity_poly.entity_id
_entity_poly.type
_entity_poly.pdbx_seq_one_letter_code
_entity_poly.pdbx_strand_id
1 'polypeptide(L)'
;MFRHRTPKGSYECTVSGLRWLCERDVILKYHFRNWEPYSHLLKDMQYTQGGPLLDITMELGELEEVHLPHCVCLGTNPSLRNEMKILHVEEHGVSLEEVHEVTRFHAKILHPKFSLISVILRLLSLNIDVHCDVVLYMAVKRSTVISRLYLLLRNSSQKELRHYH
;
A
#
# COMPACT_ATOMS: atom_id res chain seq x y z
N MET A 1 -5.67 11.15 -7.31
CA MET A 1 -6.28 10.11 -8.17
C MET A 1 -5.30 9.78 -9.29
N PHE A 2 -4.98 8.50 -9.47
CA PHE A 2 -4.08 8.00 -10.52
C PHE A 2 -4.91 7.33 -11.62
N ARG A 3 -4.46 7.49 -12.87
CA ARG A 3 -5.05 6.86 -14.04
C ARG A 3 -3.96 6.51 -15.03
N HIS A 4 -3.86 5.25 -15.42
CA HIS A 4 -2.86 4.74 -16.34
C HIS A 4 -3.53 4.03 -17.50
N ARG A 5 -3.10 4.35 -18.72
CA ARG A 5 -3.45 3.60 -19.92
C ARG A 5 -2.18 2.88 -20.38
N THR A 6 -2.19 1.56 -20.38
CA THR A 6 -1.01 0.76 -20.67
C THR A 6 -1.35 -0.36 -21.65
N PRO A 7 -0.54 -0.60 -22.69
CA PRO A 7 -0.65 -1.80 -23.52
C PRO A 7 -0.11 -3.03 -22.77
N LYS A 8 -0.15 -4.22 -23.40
CA LYS A 8 0.46 -5.44 -22.84
C LYS A 8 1.87 -5.17 -22.31
N GLY A 9 2.14 -5.60 -21.08
CA GLY A 9 3.44 -5.46 -20.44
C GLY A 9 3.38 -5.40 -18.91
N SER A 10 4.53 -5.07 -18.31
CA SER A 10 4.69 -4.88 -16.86
C SER A 10 5.06 -3.44 -16.55
N TYR A 11 4.39 -2.86 -15.56
CA TYR A 11 4.50 -1.43 -15.26
C TYR A 11 4.59 -1.18 -13.75
N GLU A 12 5.21 -0.06 -13.39
CA GLU A 12 5.25 0.46 -12.02
C GLU A 12 4.87 1.94 -12.03
N CYS A 13 3.99 2.35 -11.11
CA CYS A 13 3.82 3.75 -10.78
C CYS A 13 4.87 4.14 -9.74
N THR A 14 5.87 4.93 -10.12
CA THR A 14 6.98 5.34 -9.24
C THR A 14 6.54 6.18 -8.04
N VAL A 15 5.37 6.82 -8.10
CA VAL A 15 4.82 7.63 -7.01
C VAL A 15 4.18 6.76 -5.93
N SER A 16 3.37 5.77 -6.32
CA SER A 16 2.63 4.91 -5.37
C SER A 16 3.37 3.61 -5.04
N GLY A 17 4.30 3.19 -5.89
CA GLY A 17 4.95 1.89 -5.84
C GLY A 17 4.08 0.75 -6.36
N LEU A 18 2.84 0.99 -6.80
CA LEU A 18 1.97 -0.06 -7.35
C LEU A 18 2.56 -0.61 -8.64
N ARG A 19 2.62 -1.94 -8.79
CA ARG A 19 3.01 -2.60 -10.05
C ARG A 19 1.90 -3.48 -10.58
N TRP A 20 1.83 -3.62 -11.89
CA TRP A 20 0.86 -4.48 -12.54
C TRP A 20 1.43 -5.12 -13.80
N LEU A 21 0.88 -6.29 -14.15
CA LEU A 21 1.09 -6.97 -15.41
C LEU A 21 -0.25 -7.12 -16.11
N CYS A 22 -0.30 -6.82 -17.41
CA CYS A 22 -1.47 -7.02 -18.24
C CYS A 22 -1.08 -7.65 -19.59
N GLU A 23 -1.92 -8.56 -20.09
CA GLU A 23 -1.73 -9.23 -21.38
C GLU A 23 -2.44 -8.53 -22.54
N ARG A 24 -3.22 -7.50 -22.23
CA ARG A 24 -3.98 -6.67 -23.18
C ARG A 24 -3.88 -5.19 -22.78
N ASP A 25 -4.42 -4.34 -23.63
CA ASP A 25 -4.61 -2.93 -23.32
C ASP A 25 -5.55 -2.78 -22.12
N VAL A 26 -5.10 -2.00 -21.13
CA VAL A 26 -5.87 -1.73 -19.91
C VAL A 26 -5.94 -0.25 -19.59
N ILE A 27 -6.98 0.13 -18.86
CA ILE A 27 -7.09 1.43 -18.21
C ILE A 27 -7.33 1.20 -16.73
N LEU A 28 -6.28 1.40 -15.94
CA LEU A 28 -6.26 1.25 -14.49
C LEU A 28 -6.48 2.61 -13.83
N LYS A 29 -7.39 2.68 -12.86
CA LYS A 29 -7.60 3.83 -11.98
C LYS A 29 -7.43 3.41 -10.54
N TYR A 30 -6.79 4.26 -9.74
CA TYR A 30 -6.78 4.07 -8.29
C TYR A 30 -6.53 5.34 -7.51
N HIS A 31 -6.83 5.31 -6.22
CA HIS A 31 -6.37 6.33 -5.29
C HIS A 31 -6.21 5.77 -3.87
N PHE A 32 -5.49 6.53 -3.05
CA PHE A 32 -5.32 6.20 -1.64
C PHE A 32 -6.62 6.47 -0.86
N ARG A 33 -6.88 5.64 0.15
CA ARG A 33 -7.93 5.83 1.15
C ARG A 33 -7.33 5.91 2.55
N ASN A 34 -8.12 6.47 3.47
CA ASN A 34 -7.77 6.52 4.88
C ASN A 34 -8.10 5.17 5.54
N TRP A 35 -7.19 4.69 6.38
CA TRP A 35 -7.37 3.50 7.20
C TRP A 35 -8.25 3.74 8.45
N GLU A 36 -8.43 5.00 8.87
CA GLU A 36 -9.17 5.36 10.09
C GLU A 36 -10.51 4.61 10.24
N PRO A 37 -11.37 4.51 9.19
CA PRO A 37 -12.66 3.82 9.31
C PRO A 37 -12.57 2.32 9.57
N TYR A 38 -11.41 1.69 9.29
CA TYR A 38 -11.20 0.24 9.40
C TYR A 38 -10.27 -0.14 10.56
N SER A 39 -9.84 0.84 11.38
CA SER A 39 -8.88 0.63 12.46
C SER A 39 -9.36 -0.34 13.54
N HIS A 40 -10.63 -0.25 13.92
CA HIS A 40 -11.25 -1.16 14.88
C HIS A 40 -11.44 -2.56 14.31
N LEU A 41 -11.93 -2.64 13.07
CA LEU A 41 -12.10 -3.91 12.36
C LEU A 41 -10.80 -4.71 12.28
N LEU A 42 -9.69 -4.05 11.91
CA LEU A 42 -8.38 -4.70 11.86
C LEU A 42 -7.98 -5.27 13.23
N LYS A 43 -8.17 -4.51 14.31
CA LYS A 43 -7.86 -4.97 15.67
C LYS A 43 -8.69 -6.19 16.06
N ASP A 44 -10.00 -6.17 15.77
CA ASP A 44 -10.91 -7.28 16.08
C ASP A 44 -10.51 -8.55 15.31
N MET A 45 -10.07 -8.40 14.07
CA MET A 45 -9.55 -9.49 13.24
C MET A 45 -8.12 -9.93 13.60
N GLN A 46 -7.48 -9.26 14.56
CA GLN A 46 -6.07 -9.48 14.96
C GLN A 46 -5.04 -9.14 13.86
N TYR A 47 -5.26 -8.06 13.11
CA TYR A 47 -4.36 -7.54 12.09
C TYR A 47 -3.98 -6.07 12.29
N THR A 48 -2.91 -5.65 11.62
CA THR A 48 -2.46 -4.27 11.47
C THR A 48 -2.20 -3.96 9.99
N GLN A 49 -1.97 -2.69 9.68
CA GLN A 49 -1.70 -2.21 8.33
C GLN A 49 -0.30 -2.69 7.87
N GLY A 50 -0.23 -3.36 6.72
CA GLY A 50 1.04 -3.71 6.07
C GLY A 50 1.43 -2.75 4.94
N GLY A 51 0.44 -2.10 4.32
CA GLY A 51 0.60 -1.20 3.20
C GLY A 51 -0.49 -0.11 3.11
N PRO A 52 -0.53 0.65 1.99
CA PRO A 52 -1.56 1.65 1.76
C PRO A 52 -2.90 0.99 1.42
N LEU A 53 -3.99 1.60 1.85
CA LEU A 53 -5.33 1.22 1.41
C LEU A 53 -5.61 1.86 0.04
N LEU A 54 -5.88 1.05 -0.96
CA LEU A 54 -6.05 1.47 -2.36
C LEU A 54 -7.46 1.15 -2.84
N ASP A 55 -8.15 2.14 -3.36
CA ASP A 55 -9.40 1.96 -4.09
C ASP A 55 -9.03 1.78 -5.56
N ILE A 56 -9.02 0.54 -6.06
CA ILE A 56 -8.60 0.20 -7.42
C ILE A 56 -9.81 -0.11 -8.28
N THR A 57 -9.85 0.41 -9.50
CA THR A 57 -10.91 0.17 -10.48
C THR A 57 -10.31 0.01 -11.87
N MET A 58 -10.90 -0.88 -12.67
CA MET A 58 -10.59 -1.03 -14.09
C MET A 58 -11.65 -0.32 -14.92
N GLU A 59 -11.23 0.59 -15.80
CA GLU A 59 -12.13 1.13 -16.82
C GLU A 59 -12.12 0.28 -18.10
N LEU A 60 -11.02 -0.43 -18.33
CA LEU A 60 -10.84 -1.29 -19.49
C LEU A 60 -9.90 -2.44 -19.14
N GLY A 61 -10.30 -3.65 -19.53
CA GLY A 61 -9.50 -4.86 -19.43
C GLY A 61 -9.32 -5.36 -18.00
N GLU A 62 -8.41 -6.33 -17.85
CA GLU A 62 -8.11 -7.02 -16.60
C GLU A 62 -6.59 -7.12 -16.42
N LEU A 63 -6.15 -7.23 -15.17
CA LEU A 63 -4.73 -7.44 -14.84
C LEU A 63 -4.49 -8.92 -14.60
N GLU A 64 -3.33 -9.41 -15.04
CA GLU A 64 -2.87 -10.76 -14.70
C GLU A 64 -2.27 -10.78 -13.30
N GLU A 65 -1.54 -9.71 -12.96
CA GLU A 65 -0.83 -9.59 -11.69
C GLU A 65 -0.94 -8.17 -11.17
N VAL A 66 -1.08 -8.02 -9.86
CA VAL A 66 -0.84 -6.75 -9.18
C VAL A 66 0.08 -6.98 -7.99
N HIS A 67 1.02 -6.06 -7.82
CA HIS A 67 1.97 -6.06 -6.72
C HIS A 67 1.64 -4.88 -5.83
N LEU A 68 0.99 -5.17 -4.70
CA LEU A 68 0.61 -4.19 -3.71
C LEU A 68 1.83 -3.83 -2.86
N PRO A 69 2.17 -2.54 -2.72
CA PRO A 69 3.34 -2.15 -1.96
C PRO A 69 3.10 -2.35 -0.45
N HIS A 70 4.15 -2.71 0.29
CA HIS A 70 4.15 -2.75 1.75
C HIS A 70 5.39 -2.04 2.32
N CYS A 71 5.36 -1.76 3.62
CA CYS A 71 6.49 -1.16 4.34
C CYS A 71 7.25 -2.17 5.21
N VAL A 72 6.74 -3.39 5.40
CA VAL A 72 7.36 -4.42 6.26
C VAL A 72 8.76 -4.80 5.77
N CYS A 73 9.75 -4.80 6.65
CA CYS A 73 11.11 -5.25 6.39
C CYS A 73 11.23 -6.75 6.67
N LEU A 74 11.39 -7.54 5.61
CA LEU A 74 11.52 -9.00 5.70
C LEU A 74 12.96 -9.46 6.00
N GLY A 75 13.93 -8.55 5.95
CA GLY A 75 15.34 -8.88 6.11
C GLY A 75 15.71 -9.35 7.51
N THR A 76 14.94 -8.94 8.52
CA THR A 76 15.14 -9.33 9.92
C THR A 76 14.32 -10.55 10.32
N ASN A 77 13.20 -10.79 9.64
CA ASN A 77 12.41 -12.00 9.85
C ASN A 77 11.67 -12.43 8.56
N PRO A 78 12.20 -13.42 7.81
CA PRO A 78 11.54 -13.94 6.61
C PRO A 78 10.20 -14.63 6.88
N SER A 79 9.90 -15.08 8.10
CA SER A 79 8.63 -15.75 8.42
C SER A 79 7.44 -14.80 8.37
N LEU A 80 7.68 -13.48 8.46
CA LEU A 80 6.64 -12.45 8.35
C LEU A 80 5.86 -12.50 7.02
N ARG A 81 6.43 -13.14 5.99
CA ARG A 81 5.73 -13.41 4.72
C ARG A 81 4.43 -14.20 4.93
N ASN A 82 4.45 -15.15 5.86
CA ASN A 82 3.31 -16.02 6.15
C ASN A 82 2.22 -15.31 6.98
N GLU A 83 2.56 -14.17 7.58
CA GLU A 83 1.65 -13.36 8.39
C GLU A 83 0.94 -12.27 7.58
N MET A 84 1.29 -12.12 6.30
CA MET A 84 0.66 -11.18 5.38
C MET A 84 -0.57 -11.80 4.74
N LYS A 85 -1.63 -10.99 4.64
CA LYS A 85 -2.83 -11.28 3.86
C LYS A 85 -3.21 -10.06 3.04
N ILE A 86 -4.02 -10.28 2.01
CA ILE A 86 -4.65 -9.19 1.28
C ILE A 86 -6.06 -9.00 1.85
N LEU A 87 -6.32 -7.79 2.32
CA LEU A 87 -7.65 -7.35 2.72
C LEU A 87 -8.40 -6.83 1.50
N HIS A 88 -9.62 -7.30 1.32
CA HIS A 88 -10.61 -6.69 0.44
C HIS A 88 -11.74 -6.14 1.30
N VAL A 89 -12.10 -4.88 1.09
CA VAL A 89 -13.28 -4.25 1.67
C VAL A 89 -14.35 -4.16 0.60
N GLU A 90 -15.49 -4.77 0.90
CA GLU A 90 -16.64 -4.94 0.01
C GLU A 90 -17.87 -4.28 0.63
N GLU A 91 -18.97 -4.18 -0.11
CA GLU A 91 -20.20 -3.51 0.35
C GLU A 91 -20.77 -4.13 1.64
N HIS A 92 -20.64 -5.44 1.81
CA HIS A 92 -21.23 -6.20 2.91
C HIS A 92 -20.22 -6.74 3.93
N GLY A 93 -18.97 -6.26 3.90
CA GLY A 93 -17.96 -6.65 4.87
C GLY A 93 -16.55 -6.66 4.30
N VAL A 94 -15.75 -7.61 4.77
CA VAL A 94 -14.38 -7.80 4.32
C VAL A 94 -14.08 -9.26 4.04
N SER A 95 -13.21 -9.50 3.08
CA SER A 95 -12.66 -10.81 2.76
C SER A 95 -11.14 -10.77 2.79
N LEU A 96 -10.52 -11.92 3.06
CA LEU A 96 -9.07 -12.08 3.10
C LEU A 96 -8.63 -13.03 1.99
N GLU A 97 -7.64 -12.59 1.22
CA GLU A 97 -6.98 -13.39 0.18
C GLU A 97 -5.53 -13.73 0.61
N GLU A 98 -5.09 -14.94 0.26
CA GLU A 98 -3.70 -15.37 0.44
C GLU A 98 -2.78 -14.63 -0.52
N VAL A 99 -1.60 -14.21 -0.03
CA VAL A 99 -0.61 -13.61 -0.91
C VAL A 99 0.03 -14.69 -1.76
N HIS A 100 0.08 -14.50 -3.09
CA HIS A 100 0.74 -15.43 -4.00
C HIS A 100 2.26 -15.44 -3.82
N GLU A 101 2.87 -14.26 -3.76
CA GLU A 101 4.30 -14.10 -3.51
C GLU A 101 4.58 -12.82 -2.72
N VAL A 102 5.42 -12.89 -1.70
CA VAL A 102 5.90 -11.70 -0.97
C VAL A 102 7.35 -11.42 -1.38
N THR A 103 7.61 -10.23 -1.90
CA THR A 103 8.95 -9.72 -2.23
C THR A 103 9.41 -8.72 -1.17
N ARG A 104 10.57 -8.08 -1.34
CA ARG A 104 11.11 -7.13 -0.35
C ARG A 104 10.17 -5.96 -0.05
N PHE A 105 9.39 -5.49 -1.02
CA PHE A 105 8.55 -4.30 -0.89
C PHE A 105 7.12 -4.48 -1.42
N HIS A 106 6.77 -5.67 -1.89
CA HIS A 106 5.48 -5.92 -2.53
C HIS A 106 4.91 -7.29 -2.19
N ALA A 107 3.60 -7.34 -2.03
CA ALA A 107 2.79 -8.55 -2.01
C ALA A 107 2.11 -8.70 -3.39
N LYS A 108 2.37 -9.82 -4.06
CA LYS A 108 1.83 -10.17 -5.37
C LYS A 108 0.54 -10.96 -5.21
N ILE A 109 -0.46 -10.62 -6.01
CA ILE A 109 -1.66 -11.45 -6.25
C ILE A 109 -1.87 -11.64 -7.76
N LEU A 110 -2.53 -12.74 -8.09
CA LEU A 110 -2.83 -13.15 -9.46
C LEU A 110 -4.32 -12.95 -9.75
N HIS A 111 -4.63 -12.53 -10.97
CA HIS A 111 -6.01 -12.28 -11.44
C HIS A 111 -6.85 -11.50 -10.41
N PRO A 112 -6.35 -10.32 -9.96
CA PRO A 112 -6.94 -9.60 -8.84
C PRO A 112 -8.40 -9.23 -9.10
N LYS A 113 -9.22 -9.44 -8.07
CA LYS A 113 -10.55 -8.82 -8.00
C LYS A 113 -10.42 -7.48 -7.33
N PHE A 114 -10.76 -6.43 -8.06
CA PHE A 114 -10.59 -5.08 -7.55
C PHE A 114 -11.76 -4.63 -6.69
N SER A 115 -11.40 -4.17 -5.50
CA SER A 115 -12.22 -3.51 -4.51
C SER A 115 -11.31 -2.52 -3.78
N LEU A 116 -11.74 -2.06 -2.62
CA LEU A 116 -10.84 -1.38 -1.70
C LEU A 116 -9.89 -2.40 -1.06
N ILE A 117 -8.62 -2.35 -1.43
CA ILE A 117 -7.65 -3.43 -1.22
C ILE A 117 -6.38 -2.96 -0.49
N SER A 118 -5.79 -3.83 0.35
CA SER A 118 -4.48 -3.56 0.96
C SER A 118 -3.77 -4.80 1.49
N VAL A 119 -2.48 -4.68 1.78
CA VAL A 119 -1.71 -5.65 2.55
C VAL A 119 -1.95 -5.42 4.04
N ILE A 120 -2.32 -6.47 4.77
CA ILE A 120 -2.43 -6.47 6.23
C ILE A 120 -1.49 -7.52 6.83
N LEU A 121 -1.15 -7.36 8.11
CA LEU A 121 -0.19 -8.20 8.82
C LEU A 121 -0.76 -8.64 10.18
N ARG A 122 -0.59 -9.91 10.56
CA ARG A 122 -1.10 -10.43 11.84
C ARG A 122 -0.46 -9.72 13.04
N LEU A 123 -1.27 -9.28 14.01
CA LEU A 123 -0.86 -8.55 15.21
C LEU A 123 0.11 -9.31 16.13
N LEU A 124 0.09 -10.65 16.10
CA LEU A 124 1.00 -11.49 16.90
C LEU A 124 2.46 -11.40 16.43
N SER A 125 2.73 -10.73 15.31
CA SER A 125 4.07 -10.44 14.81
C SER A 125 4.73 -9.36 15.70
N LEU A 126 5.32 -9.76 16.83
CA LEU A 126 6.05 -8.86 17.72
C LEU A 126 7.37 -8.40 17.05
N ASN A 127 7.70 -7.10 17.18
CA ASN A 127 8.92 -6.46 16.65
C ASN A 127 9.06 -6.52 15.12
N ILE A 128 8.16 -5.82 14.42
CA ILE A 128 8.24 -5.66 12.98
C ILE A 128 9.09 -4.45 12.64
N ASP A 129 10.19 -4.67 11.95
CA ASP A 129 10.92 -3.57 11.31
C ASP A 129 10.14 -3.09 10.07
N VAL A 130 10.12 -1.78 9.87
CA VAL A 130 9.47 -1.16 8.72
C VAL A 130 10.43 -0.24 7.99
N HIS A 131 10.27 -0.16 6.68
CA HIS A 131 10.93 0.80 5.83
C HIS A 131 10.17 2.14 5.84
N CYS A 132 10.89 3.21 6.16
CA CYS A 132 10.36 4.56 6.19
C CYS A 132 11.15 5.48 5.27
N ASP A 133 10.46 6.45 4.68
CA ASP A 133 11.08 7.62 4.08
C ASP A 133 11.27 8.68 5.18
N VAL A 134 12.48 9.20 5.30
CA VAL A 134 12.81 10.26 6.26
C VAL A 134 12.76 11.60 5.55
N VAL A 135 11.85 12.48 5.97
CA VAL A 135 11.72 13.83 5.41
C VAL A 135 12.12 14.86 6.45
N LEU A 136 13.18 15.61 6.18
CA LEU A 136 13.59 16.75 6.99
C LEU A 136 13.03 18.03 6.37
N TYR A 137 12.07 18.66 7.05
CA TYR A 137 11.59 19.98 6.69
C TYR A 137 12.39 21.04 7.44
N MET A 138 12.89 22.04 6.72
CA MET A 138 13.58 23.18 7.31
C MET A 138 12.93 24.48 6.85
N ALA A 139 12.63 25.37 7.79
CA ALA A 139 12.15 26.71 7.51
C ALA A 139 13.02 27.74 8.24
N VAL A 140 13.43 28.78 7.53
CA VAL A 140 14.14 29.92 8.13
C VAL A 140 13.12 31.03 8.38
N LYS A 141 12.96 31.44 9.64
CA LYS A 141 12.08 32.53 10.04
C LYS A 141 12.92 33.61 10.72
N ARG A 142 13.10 34.75 10.03
CA ARG A 142 14.05 35.81 10.41
C ARG A 142 15.47 35.22 10.53
N SER A 143 16.03 35.15 11.73
CA SER A 143 17.36 34.58 12.04
C SER A 143 17.29 33.22 12.74
N THR A 144 16.11 32.59 12.81
CA THR A 144 15.92 31.27 13.44
C THR A 144 15.69 30.19 12.38
N VAL A 145 16.37 29.05 12.52
CA VAL A 145 16.11 27.83 11.74
C VAL A 145 15.16 26.94 12.53
N ILE A 146 14.04 26.56 11.91
CA ILE A 146 13.08 25.60 12.44
C ILE A 146 13.22 24.32 11.62
N SER A 147 13.63 23.23 12.27
CA SER A 147 13.70 21.90 11.65
C SER A 147 12.59 20.99 12.19
N ARG A 148 11.94 20.24 11.31
CA ARG A 148 10.98 19.19 11.65
C ARG A 148 11.36 17.90 10.92
N LEU A 149 11.52 16.82 11.68
CA LEU A 149 11.78 15.50 11.14
C LEU A 149 10.45 14.74 11.05
N TYR A 150 10.14 14.23 9.85
CA TYR A 150 8.98 13.39 9.59
C TYR A 150 9.45 11.99 9.18
N LEU A 151 8.89 10.98 9.82
CA LEU A 151 9.01 9.58 9.41
C LEU A 151 7.73 9.20 8.71
N LEU A 152 7.81 8.96 7.40
CA LEU A 152 6.68 8.52 6.59
C LEU A 152 6.88 7.05 6.29
N LEU A 153 5.93 6.20 6.67
CA LEU A 153 5.99 4.79 6.27
C LEU A 153 6.09 4.72 4.75
N ARG A 154 7.08 4.00 4.23
CA ARG A 154 7.30 3.91 2.79
C ARG A 154 6.05 3.30 2.15
N ASN A 155 5.61 3.88 1.04
CA ASN A 155 4.39 3.49 0.34
C ASN A 155 3.10 3.62 1.17
N SER A 156 3.09 4.37 2.29
CA SER A 156 1.83 4.69 2.99
C SER A 156 1.06 5.81 2.29
N SER A 157 -0.25 5.87 2.57
CA SER A 157 -1.12 6.96 2.12
C SER A 157 -0.76 8.33 2.72
N GLN A 158 0.14 8.39 3.71
CA GLN A 158 0.55 9.61 4.41
C GLN A 158 1.43 10.56 3.57
N LYS A 159 1.84 10.15 2.36
CA LYS A 159 2.56 11.05 1.43
C LYS A 159 1.69 12.22 0.93
N GLU A 160 0.37 12.18 1.13
CA GLU A 160 -0.55 13.29 0.81
C GLU A 160 -0.77 14.28 1.97
N LEU A 161 0.25 14.57 2.80
CA LEU A 161 0.18 15.69 3.74
C LEU A 161 0.19 17.03 2.99
N ARG A 162 -0.99 17.48 2.58
CA ARG A 162 -1.22 18.85 2.11
C ARG A 162 -0.85 19.82 3.24
N HIS A 163 0.17 20.63 2.99
CA HIS A 163 0.47 21.77 3.86
C HIS A 163 -0.68 22.76 3.75
N TYR A 164 -1.46 22.92 4.83
CA TYR A 164 -2.34 24.06 4.98
C TYR A 164 -1.49 25.21 5.53
N HIS A 165 -1.49 26.33 4.80
CA HIS A 165 -0.89 27.61 5.20
C HIS A 165 -1.80 28.36 6.17
#